data_AF-A0A841CKL7-F1
#
_entry.id   AF-A0A841CKL7-F1
#
_cell.length_a   1.000
_cell.length_b   1.000
_cell.length_c   1.000
_cell.angle_alpha   90.00
_cell.angle_beta   90.00
_cell.angle_gamma   90.00
#
_symmetry.space_group_name_H-M   'P 1'
#
loop_
_entity.id
_entity.type
_entity.pdbx_description
1 polymer ?
#
loop_
_entity_poly.entity_id
_entity_poly.type
_entity_poly.pdbx_seq_one_letter_code
_entity_poly.pdbx_strand_id
1 'polypeptide(L)'
;MAEAEELAKLVVEPILADSGLIERQAQALDDLEVKAAFVYLGLQWADDTREKGLTKVCFEAIVRSVLRDTTSENRMTRHQVYDLVSQLLPGHHVRSLREQVDGALKRLNKVYIRHWQHVDEFCLTWDERVRLANRLIDLTAQDDVLRSHLRESLYISASEAEIELESGQLEGLVDECRSMVEEILLNRGEAFAVAVSRDQGADVRPADIEAVVNNVIVKSGNQPALPVHVIAATLQALLVAPPEDVRSFLRSLADTYTLFSFMRETPDVQSAVVKIFSEGDIWLDTSVVLPILAEELLEPPERSHTELFSAAIECGLSLYVSDGVVEELTTHVRRCKAYLRAISAEGAQGSPPFLLNAHRLAGKDDAEFESWLENFCGRDPEADMVEYLEDEHHIENAPLTEYVNRAPLEIRAAVAEVWHENRDHKEKKRAMLGLPPMAPTTKDRLINHDVENYVGIIVRREERGERRSAFGYKSWWLTLDRTAFRMNSKIADMIDGKPPASPAISPDFMLNYLAIGPVRSRLSKKRGDSLPLMLNMSVLDAVPPDLLALAEDLREKLADLSPRIVRRKIRETLEDARLLLGPTGRGGEVALTNEVKAKLIAMARER
;
A
#
# COMPACT_ATOMS: atom_id res chain seq x y z
N MET A 1 -17.19 10.57 44.58
CA MET A 1 -16.82 9.26 44.00
C MET A 1 -18.04 8.38 43.85
N ALA A 2 -18.83 8.11 44.89
CA ALA A 2 -20.04 7.29 44.80
C ALA A 2 -21.08 7.75 43.74
N GLU A 3 -21.39 9.05 43.65
CA GLU A 3 -22.35 9.56 42.64
C GLU A 3 -21.83 9.50 41.19
N ALA A 4 -20.51 9.59 40.99
CA ALA A 4 -19.89 9.46 39.67
C ALA A 4 -19.77 7.98 39.22
N GLU A 5 -19.64 7.05 40.18
CA GLU A 5 -19.71 5.61 39.93
C GLU A 5 -21.14 5.17 39.60
N GLU A 6 -22.15 5.73 40.26
CA GLU A 6 -23.56 5.41 40.01
C GLU A 6 -24.05 5.93 38.63
N LEU A 7 -23.62 7.14 38.23
CA LEU A 7 -23.91 7.69 36.90
C LEU A 7 -23.21 6.89 35.77
N ALA A 8 -22.02 6.36 36.04
CA ALA A 8 -21.29 5.52 35.09
C ALA A 8 -21.96 4.14 34.89
N LYS A 9 -22.50 3.53 35.95
CA LYS A 9 -23.34 2.33 35.83
C LYS A 9 -24.54 2.54 34.91
N LEU A 10 -25.07 3.76 34.84
CA LEU A 10 -26.25 4.10 34.04
C LEU A 10 -25.96 4.52 32.60
N VAL A 11 -24.78 5.09 32.31
CA VAL A 11 -24.45 5.66 30.99
C VAL A 11 -23.25 4.99 30.33
N VAL A 12 -22.18 4.71 31.07
CA VAL A 12 -20.90 4.21 30.53
C VAL A 12 -20.88 2.69 30.47
N GLU A 13 -21.39 2.02 31.50
CA GLU A 13 -21.47 0.55 31.53
C GLU A 13 -22.34 -0.02 30.41
N PRO A 14 -23.50 0.55 30.05
CA PRO A 14 -24.25 0.06 28.88
C PRO A 14 -23.50 0.20 27.56
N ILE A 15 -22.69 1.26 27.39
CA ILE A 15 -21.90 1.48 26.17
C ILE A 15 -20.72 0.51 26.08
N LEU A 16 -20.05 0.22 27.21
CA LEU A 16 -18.96 -0.75 27.26
C LEU A 16 -19.46 -2.20 27.25
N ALA A 17 -20.64 -2.47 27.80
CA ALA A 17 -21.30 -3.77 27.81
C ALA A 17 -22.03 -4.08 26.51
N ASP A 18 -22.27 -3.08 25.65
CA ASP A 18 -22.75 -3.29 24.29
C ASP A 18 -21.62 -3.91 23.44
N SER A 19 -21.47 -5.23 23.57
CA SER A 19 -20.50 -6.02 22.81
C SER A 19 -20.65 -5.79 21.30
N GLY A 20 -21.83 -5.36 20.84
CA GLY A 20 -22.10 -4.99 19.46
C GLY A 20 -21.19 -3.89 18.91
N LEU A 21 -20.73 -2.93 19.73
CA LEU A 21 -19.80 -1.88 19.27
C LEU A 21 -18.40 -2.44 19.00
N ILE A 22 -17.90 -3.33 19.85
CA ILE A 22 -16.60 -3.99 19.64
C ILE A 22 -16.70 -5.02 18.52
N GLU A 23 -17.79 -5.77 18.43
CA GLU A 23 -18.02 -6.78 17.40
C GLU A 23 -18.05 -6.20 15.99
N ARG A 24 -18.55 -4.96 15.84
CA ARG A 24 -18.59 -4.22 14.58
C ARG A 24 -17.22 -3.70 14.14
N GLN A 25 -16.29 -3.55 15.08
CA GLN A 25 -14.90 -3.19 14.82
C GLN A 25 -14.07 -4.45 14.57
N ALA A 26 -13.04 -4.37 13.73
CA ALA A 26 -12.16 -5.50 13.43
C ALA A 26 -12.90 -6.75 12.91
N GLN A 27 -13.81 -6.55 11.95
CA GLN A 27 -14.60 -7.57 11.27
C GLN A 27 -13.76 -8.67 10.60
N ALA A 28 -12.50 -8.39 10.24
CA ALA A 28 -11.59 -9.40 9.71
C ALA A 28 -11.10 -10.42 10.76
N LEU A 29 -11.42 -10.21 12.05
CA LEU A 29 -11.03 -11.09 13.15
C LEU A 29 -12.26 -11.85 13.67
N ASP A 30 -12.13 -13.15 13.93
CA ASP A 30 -13.27 -13.99 14.29
C ASP A 30 -13.65 -13.94 15.79
N ASP A 31 -12.67 -13.67 16.66
CA ASP A 31 -12.77 -13.82 18.12
C ASP A 31 -12.95 -12.45 18.81
N LEU A 32 -13.89 -12.36 19.75
CA LEU A 32 -14.26 -11.09 20.41
C LEU A 32 -13.11 -10.52 21.25
N GLU A 33 -12.35 -11.39 21.91
CA GLU A 33 -11.17 -11.03 22.68
C GLU A 33 -10.07 -10.48 21.77
N VAL A 34 -9.90 -11.07 20.59
CA VAL A 34 -9.00 -10.59 19.53
C VAL A 34 -9.45 -9.22 19.01
N LYS A 35 -10.74 -9.03 18.71
CA LYS A 35 -11.31 -7.73 18.30
C LYS A 35 -11.09 -6.65 19.35
N ALA A 36 -11.33 -6.96 20.62
CA ALA A 36 -11.07 -6.01 21.70
C ALA A 36 -9.58 -5.67 21.81
N ALA A 37 -8.69 -6.66 21.71
CA ALA A 37 -7.24 -6.40 21.70
C ALA A 37 -6.83 -5.47 20.55
N PHE A 38 -7.41 -5.67 19.37
CA PHE A 38 -7.22 -4.82 18.21
C PHE A 38 -7.68 -3.37 18.46
N VAL A 39 -8.91 -3.17 18.96
CA VAL A 39 -9.43 -1.83 19.23
C VAL A 39 -8.55 -1.09 20.24
N TYR A 40 -8.17 -1.74 21.34
CA TYR A 40 -7.30 -1.13 22.34
C TYR A 40 -5.91 -0.80 21.78
N LEU A 41 -5.40 -1.61 20.85
CA LEU A 41 -4.14 -1.34 20.16
C LEU A 41 -4.23 -0.08 19.30
N GLY A 42 -5.30 0.07 18.51
CA GLY A 42 -5.51 1.26 17.68
C GLY A 42 -5.68 2.53 18.51
N LEU A 43 -6.44 2.45 19.61
CA LEU A 43 -6.60 3.56 20.55
C LEU A 43 -5.27 3.97 21.20
N GLN A 44 -4.49 2.98 21.64
CA GLN A 44 -3.18 3.27 22.21
C GLN A 44 -2.22 3.82 21.15
N TRP A 45 -2.26 3.32 19.91
CA TRP A 45 -1.43 3.81 18.80
C TRP A 45 -1.70 5.28 18.48
N ALA A 46 -2.98 5.67 18.42
CA ALA A 46 -3.38 7.05 18.12
C ALA A 46 -2.99 8.04 19.24
N ASP A 47 -2.96 7.58 20.48
CA ASP A 47 -2.60 8.36 21.68
C ASP A 47 -1.09 8.38 21.95
N ASP A 48 -0.31 7.48 21.37
CA ASP A 48 1.09 7.31 21.73
C ASP A 48 1.95 8.47 21.23
N THR A 49 2.90 8.91 22.06
CA THR A 49 4.01 9.71 21.57
C THR A 49 4.90 8.77 20.79
N ARG A 50 5.13 9.04 19.49
CA ARG A 50 5.89 8.16 18.57
C ARG A 50 7.29 7.73 19.06
N GLU A 51 7.76 8.30 20.17
CA GLU A 51 8.98 8.00 20.93
C GLU A 51 8.90 6.75 21.83
N LYS A 52 7.70 6.27 22.19
CA LYS A 52 7.56 5.08 23.04
C LYS A 52 7.87 3.81 22.24
N GLY A 53 8.52 2.85 22.89
CA GLY A 53 8.87 1.57 22.27
C GLY A 53 7.63 0.73 21.92
N LEU A 54 7.59 0.21 20.69
CA LEU A 54 6.46 -0.57 20.14
C LEU A 54 6.03 -1.73 21.03
N THR A 55 6.97 -2.54 21.47
CA THR A 55 6.67 -3.69 22.34
C THR A 55 5.92 -3.25 23.60
N LYS A 56 6.32 -2.11 24.18
CA LYS A 56 5.66 -1.58 25.38
C LYS A 56 4.24 -1.11 25.08
N VAL A 57 4.06 -0.41 23.96
CA VAL A 57 2.77 0.08 23.46
C VAL A 57 1.80 -1.07 23.26
N CYS A 58 2.23 -2.11 22.54
CA CYS A 58 1.38 -3.25 22.21
C CYS A 58 0.98 -4.06 23.46
N PHE A 59 1.92 -4.38 24.36
CA PHE A 59 1.57 -5.13 25.58
C PHE A 59 0.72 -4.32 26.56
N GLU A 60 0.87 -2.99 26.60
CA GLU A 60 -0.02 -2.14 27.39
C GLU A 60 -1.45 -2.13 26.84
N ALA A 61 -1.61 -2.10 25.52
CA ALA A 61 -2.92 -2.20 24.88
C ALA A 61 -3.59 -3.55 25.16
N ILE A 62 -2.86 -4.66 25.00
CA ILE A 62 -3.39 -6.01 25.26
C ILE A 62 -3.75 -6.21 26.73
N VAL A 63 -2.93 -5.74 27.67
CA VAL A 63 -3.28 -5.84 29.09
C VAL A 63 -4.52 -5.03 29.42
N ARG A 64 -4.69 -3.84 28.83
CA ARG A 64 -5.90 -3.04 28.99
C ARG A 64 -7.13 -3.73 28.38
N SER A 65 -7.00 -4.38 27.22
CA SER A 65 -8.12 -5.10 26.58
C SER A 65 -8.57 -6.32 27.39
N VAL A 66 -7.63 -7.05 27.99
CA VAL A 66 -7.93 -8.18 28.89
C VAL A 66 -8.63 -7.71 30.17
N LEU A 67 -8.30 -6.51 30.64
CA LEU A 67 -8.93 -5.93 31.83
C LEU A 67 -10.23 -5.16 31.53
N ARG A 68 -10.71 -5.11 30.27
CA ARG A 68 -11.82 -4.23 29.85
C ARG A 68 -13.09 -4.34 30.71
N ASP A 69 -13.44 -5.55 31.13
CA ASP A 69 -14.67 -5.86 31.88
C ASP A 69 -14.46 -5.89 33.39
N THR A 70 -13.29 -5.44 33.86
CA THR A 70 -12.96 -5.42 35.28
C THR A 70 -13.38 -4.13 35.96
N THR A 71 -13.77 -4.24 37.22
CA THR A 71 -14.15 -3.13 38.09
C THR A 71 -13.49 -3.30 39.46
N SER A 72 -13.66 -2.33 40.36
CA SER A 72 -13.24 -2.47 41.76
C SER A 72 -13.91 -3.67 42.47
N GLU A 73 -15.10 -4.06 41.99
CA GLU A 73 -15.94 -5.15 42.50
C GLU A 73 -15.66 -6.48 41.76
N ASN A 74 -15.29 -6.43 40.48
CA ASN A 74 -14.96 -7.59 39.63
C ASN A 74 -13.50 -7.50 39.14
N ARG A 75 -12.56 -8.04 39.92
CA ARG A 75 -11.12 -7.91 39.68
C ARG A 75 -10.54 -9.18 39.07
N MET A 76 -9.39 -9.05 38.42
CA MET A 76 -8.70 -10.15 37.77
C MET A 76 -7.33 -10.40 38.41
N THR A 77 -7.03 -11.65 38.75
CA THR A 77 -5.72 -12.05 39.27
C THR A 77 -4.65 -11.98 38.18
N ARG A 78 -3.38 -11.81 38.57
CA ARG A 78 -2.25 -11.87 37.62
C ARG A 78 -2.24 -13.15 36.76
N HIS A 79 -2.58 -14.29 37.35
CA HIS A 79 -2.60 -15.56 36.64
C HIS A 79 -3.64 -15.58 35.53
N GLN A 80 -4.85 -15.09 35.81
CA GLN A 80 -5.91 -14.94 34.80
C GLN A 80 -5.50 -13.99 33.68
N VAL A 81 -4.81 -12.88 34.01
CA VAL A 81 -4.26 -11.97 33.00
C VAL A 81 -3.27 -12.71 32.09
N TYR A 82 -2.35 -13.50 32.64
CA TYR A 82 -1.43 -14.29 31.81
C TYR A 82 -2.14 -15.26 30.88
N ASP A 83 -3.15 -15.97 31.38
CA ASP A 83 -3.85 -17.00 30.62
C ASP A 83 -4.60 -16.38 29.44
N LEU A 84 -5.31 -15.26 29.67
CA LEU A 84 -6.03 -14.54 28.61
C LEU A 84 -5.07 -13.90 27.59
N VAL A 85 -3.96 -13.31 28.04
CA VAL A 85 -2.94 -12.77 27.12
C VAL A 85 -2.28 -13.89 26.29
N SER A 86 -2.06 -15.07 26.88
CA SER A 86 -1.49 -16.22 26.18
C SER A 86 -2.43 -16.79 25.12
N GLN A 87 -3.74 -16.69 25.31
CA GLN A 87 -4.73 -17.09 24.31
C GLN A 87 -4.72 -16.15 23.09
N LEU A 88 -4.54 -14.84 23.33
CA LEU A 88 -4.42 -13.84 22.26
C LEU A 88 -3.10 -13.97 21.48
N LEU A 89 -2.03 -14.42 22.14
CA LEU A 89 -0.68 -14.51 21.58
C LEU A 89 -0.11 -15.94 21.70
N PRO A 90 -0.71 -16.94 21.04
CA PRO A 90 -0.41 -18.35 21.27
C PRO A 90 1.00 -18.77 20.83
N GLY A 91 1.64 -18.02 19.92
CA GLY A 91 2.98 -18.31 19.41
C GLY A 91 4.14 -17.96 20.35
N HIS A 92 3.86 -17.38 21.52
CA HIS A 92 4.88 -16.75 22.37
C HIS A 92 5.41 -17.70 23.44
N HIS A 93 6.71 -17.64 23.70
CA HIS A 93 7.30 -18.37 24.82
C HIS A 93 6.81 -17.80 26.16
N VAL A 94 6.23 -18.68 27.00
CA VAL A 94 5.53 -18.33 28.25
C VAL A 94 6.31 -17.38 29.14
N ARG A 95 7.63 -17.58 29.30
CA ARG A 95 8.45 -16.73 30.17
C ARG A 95 8.53 -15.30 29.65
N SER A 96 8.80 -15.12 28.36
CA SER A 96 8.96 -13.81 27.74
C SER A 96 7.63 -13.06 27.73
N LEU A 97 6.53 -13.77 27.46
CA LEU A 97 5.18 -13.24 27.56
C LEU A 97 4.91 -12.66 28.96
N ARG A 98 5.15 -13.45 30.01
CA ARG A 98 4.93 -13.02 31.40
C ARG A 98 5.77 -11.80 31.79
N GLU A 99 7.04 -11.76 31.37
CA GLU A 99 7.92 -10.62 31.61
C GLU A 99 7.38 -9.33 30.97
N GLN A 100 6.84 -9.41 29.74
CA GLN A 100 6.23 -8.26 29.06
C GLN A 100 4.91 -7.84 29.71
N VAL A 101 4.05 -8.80 30.10
CA VAL A 101 2.80 -8.53 30.81
C VAL A 101 3.06 -7.86 32.16
N ASP A 102 4.02 -8.35 32.95
CA ASP A 102 4.40 -7.74 34.23
C ASP A 102 4.93 -6.32 34.05
N GLY A 103 5.74 -6.13 33.00
CA GLY A 103 6.21 -4.80 32.61
C GLY A 103 5.05 -3.86 32.31
N ALA A 104 4.04 -4.32 31.56
CA ALA A 104 2.85 -3.53 31.23
C ALA A 104 2.01 -3.22 32.48
N LEU A 105 1.67 -4.23 33.31
CA LEU A 105 0.93 -4.03 34.56
C LEU A 105 1.62 -3.00 35.46
N LYS A 106 2.96 -3.04 35.56
CA LYS A 106 3.72 -2.07 36.36
C LYS A 106 3.62 -0.64 35.81
N ARG A 107 3.70 -0.46 34.49
CA ARG A 107 3.66 0.87 33.83
C ARG A 107 2.26 1.48 33.84
N LEU A 108 1.23 0.65 33.68
CA LEU A 108 -0.17 1.07 33.66
C LEU A 108 -0.70 1.42 35.06
N ASN A 109 -0.07 0.91 36.12
CA ASN A 109 -0.54 1.06 37.48
C ASN A 109 -0.70 2.53 37.88
N LYS A 110 -1.73 2.80 38.69
CA LYS A 110 -2.19 4.10 39.20
C LYS A 110 -2.83 5.02 38.17
N VAL A 111 -2.39 4.97 36.92
CA VAL A 111 -2.92 5.84 35.84
C VAL A 111 -4.11 5.16 35.17
N TYR A 112 -3.89 3.99 34.58
CA TYR A 112 -4.89 3.28 33.78
C TYR A 112 -5.47 2.07 34.51
N ILE A 113 -4.71 1.47 35.43
CA ILE A 113 -5.16 0.33 36.24
C ILE A 113 -4.93 0.56 37.74
N ARG A 114 -5.71 -0.12 38.57
CA ARG A 114 -5.48 -0.24 40.02
C ARG A 114 -4.95 -1.63 40.34
N HIS A 115 -3.92 -1.69 41.19
CA HIS A 115 -3.35 -2.93 41.70
C HIS A 115 -3.67 -3.11 43.19
N TRP A 116 -4.35 -4.20 43.54
CA TRP A 116 -4.65 -4.60 44.90
C TRP A 116 -3.56 -5.51 45.43
N GLN A 117 -2.48 -4.90 45.94
CA GLN A 117 -1.22 -5.56 46.27
C GLN A 117 -1.33 -6.79 47.18
N HIS A 118 -2.25 -6.78 48.15
CA HIS A 118 -2.40 -7.88 49.10
C HIS A 118 -2.91 -9.18 48.45
N VAL A 119 -3.73 -9.06 47.41
CA VAL A 119 -4.38 -10.20 46.73
C VAL A 119 -3.82 -10.41 45.32
N ASP A 120 -2.96 -9.50 44.86
CA ASP A 120 -2.39 -9.45 43.50
C ASP A 120 -3.44 -9.47 42.38
N GLU A 121 -4.44 -8.61 42.55
CA GLU A 121 -5.55 -8.42 41.60
C GLU A 121 -5.50 -7.04 40.95
N PHE A 122 -6.04 -6.96 39.73
CA PHE A 122 -6.03 -5.78 38.87
C PHE A 122 -7.43 -5.44 38.38
N CYS A 123 -7.68 -4.15 38.21
CA CYS A 123 -8.84 -3.65 37.47
C CYS A 123 -8.53 -2.35 36.74
N LEU A 124 -9.30 -1.99 35.70
CA LEU A 124 -9.22 -0.67 35.08
C LEU A 124 -9.63 0.44 36.07
N THR A 125 -9.08 1.64 35.89
CA THR A 125 -9.55 2.85 36.61
C THR A 125 -10.88 3.34 36.04
N TRP A 126 -11.62 4.13 36.82
CA TRP A 126 -12.85 4.77 36.34
C TRP A 126 -12.56 5.74 35.18
N ASP A 127 -11.55 6.61 35.34
CA ASP A 127 -11.16 7.57 34.29
C ASP A 127 -10.85 6.86 32.97
N GLU A 128 -10.21 5.69 33.06
CA GLU A 128 -9.86 4.89 31.90
C GLU A 128 -11.07 4.30 31.18
N ARG A 129 -12.04 3.76 31.93
CA ARG A 129 -13.29 3.24 31.35
C ARG A 129 -14.08 4.34 30.63
N VAL A 130 -14.18 5.53 31.23
CA VAL A 130 -14.84 6.68 30.60
C VAL A 130 -14.10 7.11 29.32
N ARG A 131 -12.77 7.19 29.38
CA ARG A 131 -11.94 7.51 28.20
C ARG A 131 -12.18 6.52 27.06
N LEU A 132 -12.23 5.23 27.36
CA LEU A 132 -12.47 4.17 26.39
C LEU A 132 -13.85 4.27 25.75
N ALA A 133 -14.90 4.48 26.55
CA ALA A 133 -16.26 4.62 26.04
C ALA A 133 -16.37 5.80 25.04
N ASN A 134 -15.80 6.96 25.38
CA ASN A 134 -15.79 8.11 24.48
C ASN A 134 -15.04 7.81 23.16
N ARG A 135 -13.90 7.11 23.25
CA ARG A 135 -13.12 6.74 22.06
C ARG A 135 -13.83 5.72 21.16
N LEU A 136 -14.59 4.79 21.74
CA LEU A 136 -15.42 3.85 20.97
C LEU A 136 -16.53 4.57 20.20
N ILE A 137 -17.13 5.60 20.79
CA ILE A 137 -18.11 6.46 20.11
C ILE A 137 -17.45 7.18 18.92
N ASP A 138 -16.27 7.77 19.10
CA ASP A 138 -15.52 8.43 18.02
C ASP A 138 -15.22 7.45 16.86
N LEU A 139 -14.75 6.24 17.17
CA LEU A 139 -14.46 5.21 16.18
C LEU A 139 -15.72 4.76 15.43
N THR A 140 -16.85 4.63 16.14
CA THR A 140 -18.14 4.27 15.53
C THR A 140 -18.60 5.37 14.56
N ALA A 141 -18.47 6.63 14.96
CA ALA A 141 -18.78 7.76 14.08
C ALA A 141 -17.90 7.77 12.82
N GLN A 142 -16.60 7.48 12.96
CA GLN A 142 -15.70 7.37 11.80
C GLN A 142 -16.04 6.18 10.89
N ASP A 143 -16.44 5.05 11.46
CA ASP A 143 -16.92 3.88 10.72
C ASP A 143 -18.19 4.19 9.92
N ASP A 144 -19.12 4.95 10.50
CA ASP A 144 -20.35 5.39 9.84
C ASP A 144 -20.07 6.32 8.64
N VAL A 145 -19.06 7.19 8.75
CA VAL A 145 -18.60 8.02 7.61
C VAL A 145 -18.02 7.12 6.50
N LEU A 146 -17.19 6.14 6.84
CA LEU A 146 -16.66 5.17 5.86
C LEU A 146 -17.77 4.37 5.17
N ARG A 147 -18.75 3.87 5.93
CA ARG A 147 -19.93 3.17 5.41
C ARG A 147 -20.72 4.06 4.45
N SER A 148 -20.81 5.36 4.74
CA SER A 148 -21.48 6.32 3.87
C SER A 148 -20.76 6.49 2.53
N HIS A 149 -19.42 6.62 2.54
CA HIS A 149 -18.62 6.66 1.32
C HIS A 149 -18.66 5.35 0.52
N LEU A 150 -18.66 4.21 1.21
CA LEU A 150 -18.83 2.90 0.57
C LEU A 150 -20.19 2.79 -0.11
N ARG A 151 -21.26 3.21 0.56
CA ARG A 151 -22.62 3.21 0.01
C ARG A 151 -22.71 4.06 -1.25
N GLU A 152 -22.15 5.26 -1.23
CA GLU A 152 -22.13 6.16 -2.39
C GLU A 152 -21.34 5.53 -3.54
N SER A 153 -20.13 5.03 -3.26
CA SER A 153 -19.27 4.42 -4.28
C SER A 153 -19.89 3.17 -4.91
N LEU A 154 -20.53 2.32 -4.10
CA LEU A 154 -21.23 1.12 -4.57
C LEU A 154 -22.48 1.46 -5.37
N TYR A 155 -23.23 2.47 -4.96
CA TYR A 155 -24.40 2.93 -5.70
C TYR A 155 -24.02 3.47 -7.08
N ILE A 156 -22.95 4.28 -7.16
CA ILE A 156 -22.39 4.78 -8.42
C ILE A 156 -21.96 3.59 -9.29
N SER A 157 -21.16 2.68 -8.75
CA SER A 157 -20.65 1.51 -9.46
C SER A 157 -21.78 0.59 -9.97
N ALA A 158 -22.85 0.43 -9.19
CA ALA A 158 -24.03 -0.36 -9.57
C ALA A 158 -24.83 0.30 -10.71
N SER A 159 -25.06 1.60 -10.61
CA SER A 159 -25.76 2.40 -11.63
C SER A 159 -25.03 2.36 -12.97
N GLU A 160 -23.70 2.45 -12.92
CA GLU A 160 -22.82 2.34 -14.07
C GLU A 160 -22.87 0.94 -14.68
N ALA A 161 -22.91 -0.11 -13.84
CA ALA A 161 -23.02 -1.50 -14.26
C ALA A 161 -24.43 -1.89 -14.72
N GLU A 162 -25.38 -0.95 -14.70
CA GLU A 162 -26.78 -1.16 -15.04
C GLU A 162 -27.48 -2.20 -14.14
N ILE A 163 -27.05 -2.26 -12.88
CA ILE A 163 -27.60 -3.16 -11.87
C ILE A 163 -28.44 -2.32 -10.90
N GLU A 164 -29.74 -2.57 -10.88
CA GLU A 164 -30.62 -2.02 -9.86
C GLU A 164 -30.42 -2.76 -8.54
N LEU A 165 -30.02 -2.03 -7.51
CA LEU A 165 -29.89 -2.56 -6.15
C LEU A 165 -31.08 -2.09 -5.31
N GLU A 166 -31.81 -3.03 -4.71
CA GLU A 166 -32.76 -2.71 -3.66
C GLU A 166 -32.02 -2.18 -2.41
N SER A 167 -32.65 -1.31 -1.64
CA SER A 167 -32.01 -0.69 -0.46
C SER A 167 -31.44 -1.71 0.52
N GLY A 168 -32.11 -2.85 0.73
CA GLY A 168 -31.62 -3.92 1.59
C GLY A 168 -30.39 -4.65 1.04
N GLN A 169 -30.29 -4.80 -0.29
CA GLN A 169 -29.12 -5.41 -0.94
C GLN A 169 -27.92 -4.47 -0.88
N LEU A 170 -28.14 -3.17 -1.04
CA LEU A 170 -27.08 -2.17 -0.93
C LEU A 170 -26.48 -2.15 0.49
N GLU A 171 -27.30 -2.13 1.54
CA GLU A 171 -26.79 -2.17 2.91
C GLU A 171 -26.01 -3.46 3.21
N GLY A 172 -26.52 -4.62 2.78
CA GLY A 172 -25.78 -5.89 2.92
C GLY A 172 -24.43 -5.87 2.20
N LEU A 173 -24.38 -5.28 1.00
CA LEU A 173 -23.14 -5.14 0.24
C LEU A 173 -22.15 -4.15 0.88
N VAL A 174 -22.65 -3.08 1.52
CA VAL A 174 -21.82 -2.15 2.30
C VAL A 174 -21.16 -2.86 3.47
N ASP A 175 -21.90 -3.70 4.21
CA ASP A 175 -21.35 -4.50 5.30
C ASP A 175 -20.28 -5.49 4.81
N GLU A 176 -20.55 -6.20 3.71
CA GLU A 176 -19.57 -7.11 3.09
C GLU A 176 -18.31 -6.38 2.63
N CYS A 177 -18.46 -5.26 1.92
CA CYS A 177 -17.34 -4.45 1.44
C CYS A 177 -16.52 -3.88 2.60
N ARG A 178 -17.18 -3.49 3.70
CA ARG A 178 -16.52 -3.01 4.91
C ARG A 178 -15.64 -4.09 5.55
N SER A 179 -16.10 -5.35 5.57
CA SER A 179 -15.30 -6.50 6.00
C SER A 179 -14.14 -6.77 5.02
N MET A 180 -14.38 -6.69 3.71
CA MET A 180 -13.35 -6.89 2.69
C MET A 180 -12.22 -5.85 2.78
N VAL A 181 -12.53 -4.58 3.07
CA VAL A 181 -11.51 -3.54 3.32
C VAL A 181 -10.56 -3.96 4.44
N GLU A 182 -11.08 -4.48 5.55
CA GLU A 182 -10.23 -4.93 6.65
C GLU A 182 -9.42 -6.17 6.32
N GLU A 183 -10.00 -7.15 5.61
CA GLU A 183 -9.28 -8.34 5.17
C GLU A 183 -8.11 -7.95 4.26
N ILE A 184 -8.28 -6.93 3.40
CA ILE A 184 -7.19 -6.38 2.57
C ILE A 184 -6.08 -5.77 3.45
N LEU A 185 -6.44 -4.94 4.43
CA LEU A 185 -5.47 -4.30 5.33
C LEU A 185 -4.75 -5.31 6.22
N LEU A 186 -5.45 -6.31 6.74
CA LEU A 186 -4.91 -7.42 7.52
C LEU A 186 -3.90 -8.22 6.70
N ASN A 187 -4.28 -8.68 5.51
CA ASN A 187 -3.39 -9.45 4.63
C ASN A 187 -2.09 -8.70 4.30
N ARG A 188 -2.16 -7.38 4.11
CA ARG A 188 -0.99 -6.52 3.87
C ARG A 188 -0.10 -6.41 5.11
N GLY A 189 -0.71 -6.20 6.27
CA GLY A 189 -0.01 -6.14 7.54
C GLY A 189 0.71 -7.45 7.89
N GLU A 190 0.05 -8.59 7.66
CA GLU A 190 0.61 -9.92 7.85
C GLU A 190 1.79 -10.18 6.90
N ALA A 191 1.65 -9.84 5.62
CA ALA A 191 2.74 -9.99 4.64
C ALA A 191 3.99 -9.21 5.06
N PHE A 192 3.84 -7.96 5.54
CA PHE A 192 4.95 -7.17 6.04
C PHE A 192 5.54 -7.73 7.34
N ALA A 193 4.70 -8.10 8.31
CA ALA A 193 5.16 -8.64 9.59
C ALA A 193 5.94 -9.95 9.40
N VAL A 194 5.47 -10.84 8.52
CA VAL A 194 6.15 -12.08 8.16
C VAL A 194 7.47 -11.80 7.45
N ALA A 195 7.49 -10.89 6.48
CA ALA A 195 8.70 -10.51 5.76
C ALA A 195 9.81 -10.08 6.72
N VAL A 196 9.49 -9.17 7.64
CA VAL A 196 10.43 -8.61 8.63
C VAL A 196 10.82 -9.63 9.69
N SER A 197 9.86 -10.37 10.25
CA SER A 197 10.11 -11.26 11.40
C SER A 197 10.87 -12.53 11.00
N ARG A 198 10.66 -13.02 9.78
CA ARG A 198 11.26 -14.26 9.27
C ARG A 198 12.46 -14.04 8.35
N ASP A 199 12.90 -12.79 8.18
CA ASP A 199 13.97 -12.42 7.25
C ASP A 199 13.71 -12.90 5.81
N GLN A 200 12.44 -12.95 5.37
CA GLN A 200 11.98 -13.54 4.10
C GLN A 200 11.97 -12.56 2.91
N GLY A 201 12.94 -11.64 2.86
CA GLY A 201 13.07 -10.65 1.78
C GLY A 201 12.00 -9.55 1.83
N ALA A 202 12.19 -8.49 1.05
CA ALA A 202 11.34 -7.30 1.05
C ALA A 202 10.28 -7.27 -0.08
N ASP A 203 9.88 -8.45 -0.60
CA ASP A 203 8.77 -8.58 -1.56
C ASP A 203 7.43 -8.58 -0.82
N VAL A 204 7.00 -7.41 -0.36
CA VAL A 204 5.61 -7.22 0.07
C VAL A 204 4.81 -6.89 -1.17
N ARG A 205 3.90 -7.78 -1.53
CA ARG A 205 3.10 -7.66 -2.74
C ARG A 205 1.94 -6.71 -2.50
N PRO A 206 1.48 -5.99 -3.55
CA PRO A 206 0.15 -5.42 -3.55
C PRO A 206 -0.87 -6.51 -3.21
N ALA A 207 -1.89 -6.17 -2.42
CA ALA A 207 -2.96 -7.11 -2.15
C ALA A 207 -3.68 -7.44 -3.46
N ASP A 208 -3.88 -8.72 -3.73
CA ASP A 208 -4.77 -9.15 -4.81
C ASP A 208 -6.21 -8.98 -4.33
N ILE A 209 -6.76 -7.77 -4.54
CA ILE A 209 -8.07 -7.38 -4.04
C ILE A 209 -9.15 -8.33 -4.55
N GLU A 210 -9.08 -8.78 -5.80
CA GLU A 210 -10.02 -9.76 -6.32
C GLU A 210 -9.93 -11.10 -5.61
N ALA A 211 -8.72 -11.59 -5.35
CA ALA A 211 -8.56 -12.82 -4.58
C ALA A 211 -9.14 -12.67 -3.16
N VAL A 212 -8.98 -11.50 -2.53
CA VAL A 212 -9.58 -11.23 -1.22
C VAL A 212 -11.10 -11.20 -1.29
N VAL A 213 -11.68 -10.47 -2.25
CA VAL A 213 -13.14 -10.42 -2.47
C VAL A 213 -13.70 -11.84 -2.69
N ASN A 214 -13.07 -12.62 -3.58
CA ASN A 214 -13.46 -14.02 -3.82
C ASN A 214 -13.39 -14.87 -2.55
N ASN A 215 -12.32 -14.75 -1.76
CA ASN A 215 -12.18 -15.51 -0.53
C ASN A 215 -13.27 -15.15 0.50
N VAL A 216 -13.61 -13.87 0.64
CA VAL A 216 -14.68 -13.42 1.54
C VAL A 216 -16.04 -13.95 1.08
N ILE A 217 -16.33 -13.90 -0.22
CA ILE A 217 -17.57 -14.46 -0.81
C ILE A 217 -17.67 -15.96 -0.55
N VAL A 218 -16.57 -16.70 -0.75
CA VAL A 218 -16.53 -18.15 -0.48
C VAL A 218 -16.76 -18.45 1.01
N LYS A 219 -16.19 -17.65 1.91
CA LYS A 219 -16.38 -17.78 3.36
C LYS A 219 -17.82 -17.46 3.78
N SER A 220 -18.43 -16.41 3.22
CA SER A 220 -19.79 -15.98 3.57
C SER A 220 -20.86 -16.91 3.00
N GLY A 221 -20.58 -17.58 1.87
CA GLY A 221 -21.53 -18.42 1.15
C GLY A 221 -22.62 -17.62 0.41
N ASN A 222 -22.54 -16.29 0.43
CA ASN A 222 -23.50 -15.39 -0.21
C ASN A 222 -22.93 -14.90 -1.54
N GLN A 223 -23.71 -15.01 -2.62
CA GLN A 223 -23.36 -14.32 -3.86
C GLN A 223 -23.68 -12.83 -3.72
N PRO A 224 -22.71 -11.93 -3.96
CA PRO A 224 -22.96 -10.50 -3.91
C PRO A 224 -23.87 -10.07 -5.05
N ALA A 225 -24.60 -8.97 -4.82
CA ALA A 225 -25.47 -8.38 -5.83
C ALA A 225 -24.71 -7.73 -7.00
N LEU A 226 -23.43 -7.40 -6.81
CA LEU A 226 -22.54 -6.89 -7.85
C LEU A 226 -21.49 -7.94 -8.25
N PRO A 227 -21.02 -7.93 -9.51
CA PRO A 227 -19.90 -8.75 -9.94
C PRO A 227 -18.63 -8.48 -9.11
N VAL A 228 -17.84 -9.54 -8.86
CA VAL A 228 -16.59 -9.48 -8.10
C VAL A 228 -15.64 -8.38 -8.59
N HIS A 229 -15.51 -8.25 -9.90
CA HIS A 229 -14.59 -7.27 -10.50
C HIS A 229 -15.02 -5.83 -10.26
N VAL A 230 -16.34 -5.56 -10.21
CA VAL A 230 -16.87 -4.23 -9.89
C VAL A 230 -16.55 -3.91 -8.43
N ILE A 231 -16.87 -4.83 -7.51
CA ILE A 231 -16.56 -4.68 -6.08
C ILE A 231 -15.07 -4.43 -5.86
N ALA A 232 -14.21 -5.25 -6.47
CA ALA A 232 -12.77 -5.13 -6.35
C ALA A 232 -12.25 -3.78 -6.86
N ALA A 233 -12.80 -3.29 -7.98
CA ALA A 233 -12.44 -1.99 -8.52
C ALA A 233 -12.91 -0.84 -7.61
N THR A 234 -14.12 -0.91 -7.05
CA THR A 234 -14.63 0.07 -6.08
C THR A 234 -13.75 0.13 -4.83
N LEU A 235 -13.40 -1.03 -4.25
CA LEU A 235 -12.51 -1.12 -3.09
C LEU A 235 -11.10 -0.62 -3.41
N GLN A 236 -10.59 -0.92 -4.61
CA GLN A 236 -9.29 -0.43 -5.06
C GLN A 236 -9.28 1.10 -5.14
N ALA A 237 -10.30 1.72 -5.73
CA ALA A 237 -10.42 3.17 -5.85
C ALA A 237 -10.42 3.84 -4.46
N LEU A 238 -11.24 3.33 -3.54
CA LEU A 238 -11.32 3.81 -2.15
C LEU A 238 -9.96 3.74 -1.43
N LEU A 239 -9.20 2.66 -1.61
CA LEU A 239 -7.91 2.47 -0.92
C LEU A 239 -6.76 3.25 -1.58
N VAL A 240 -6.82 3.50 -2.89
CA VAL A 240 -5.82 4.33 -3.59
C VAL A 240 -6.01 5.81 -3.27
N ALA A 241 -7.24 6.29 -3.29
CA ALA A 241 -7.59 7.69 -3.09
C ALA A 241 -8.71 7.83 -2.04
N PRO A 242 -8.43 7.55 -0.75
CA PRO A 242 -9.45 7.64 0.28
C PRO A 242 -9.95 9.08 0.45
N PRO A 243 -11.26 9.29 0.66
CA PRO A 243 -11.81 10.59 1.01
C PRO A 243 -11.10 11.19 2.24
N GLU A 244 -10.96 12.52 2.27
CA GLU A 244 -10.12 13.23 3.24
C GLU A 244 -10.56 12.97 4.70
N ASP A 245 -11.86 12.88 4.93
CA ASP A 245 -12.50 12.66 6.24
C ASP A 245 -12.37 11.22 6.76
N VAL A 246 -12.09 10.23 5.91
CA VAL A 246 -11.85 8.82 6.31
C VAL A 246 -10.41 8.37 6.19
N ARG A 247 -9.54 9.14 5.53
CA ARG A 247 -8.13 8.79 5.29
C ARG A 247 -7.38 8.44 6.57
N SER A 248 -7.46 9.31 7.59
CA SER A 248 -6.78 9.11 8.87
C SER A 248 -7.31 7.87 9.60
N PHE A 249 -8.61 7.62 9.53
CA PHE A 249 -9.24 6.44 10.11
C PHE A 249 -8.72 5.15 9.45
N LEU A 250 -8.74 5.07 8.12
CA LEU A 250 -8.23 3.91 7.38
C LEU A 250 -6.72 3.71 7.61
N ARG A 251 -5.93 4.78 7.73
CA ARG A 251 -4.49 4.70 8.02
C ARG A 251 -4.24 4.14 9.40
N SER A 252 -4.97 4.62 10.40
CA SER A 252 -4.93 4.09 11.77
C SER A 252 -5.31 2.61 11.80
N LEU A 253 -6.35 2.22 11.04
CA LEU A 253 -6.79 0.84 10.92
C LEU A 253 -5.70 -0.06 10.32
N ALA A 254 -5.08 0.38 9.23
CA ALA A 254 -3.99 -0.33 8.55
C ALA A 254 -2.75 -0.49 9.44
N ASP A 255 -2.40 0.54 10.20
CA ASP A 255 -1.29 0.49 11.16
C ASP A 255 -1.57 -0.50 12.29
N THR A 256 -2.80 -0.47 12.82
CA THR A 256 -3.25 -1.36 13.90
C THR A 256 -3.19 -2.82 13.45
N TYR A 257 -3.65 -3.13 12.23
CA TYR A 257 -3.55 -4.48 11.66
C TYR A 257 -2.11 -4.95 11.52
N THR A 258 -1.22 -4.07 11.07
CA THR A 258 0.19 -4.41 10.90
C THR A 258 0.88 -4.63 12.25
N LEU A 259 0.62 -3.78 13.25
CA LEU A 259 1.14 -3.98 14.61
C LEU A 259 0.59 -5.25 15.28
N PHE A 260 -0.69 -5.53 15.08
CA PHE A 260 -1.31 -6.75 15.57
C PHE A 260 -0.67 -7.99 14.94
N SER A 261 -0.38 -7.93 13.64
CA SER A 261 0.33 -9.00 12.91
C SER A 261 1.75 -9.22 13.46
N PHE A 262 2.50 -8.16 13.74
CA PHE A 262 3.80 -8.27 14.41
C PHE A 262 3.69 -8.92 15.79
N MET A 263 2.67 -8.54 16.57
CA MET A 263 2.43 -9.14 17.87
C MET A 263 2.16 -10.64 17.77
N ARG A 264 1.52 -11.12 16.71
CA ARG A 264 1.32 -12.58 16.51
C ARG A 264 2.61 -13.29 16.11
N GLU A 265 3.47 -12.64 15.33
CA GLU A 265 4.74 -13.22 14.84
C GLU A 265 5.87 -13.16 15.87
N THR A 266 5.92 -12.17 16.77
CA THR A 266 7.05 -11.99 17.72
C THR A 266 6.68 -11.34 19.06
N PRO A 267 7.26 -11.79 20.19
CA PRO A 267 7.14 -11.12 21.50
C PRO A 267 7.86 -9.78 21.60
N ASP A 268 8.77 -9.48 20.67
CA ASP A 268 9.52 -8.22 20.69
C ASP A 268 9.41 -7.51 19.35
N VAL A 269 8.27 -6.84 19.17
CA VAL A 269 7.94 -6.04 17.98
C VAL A 269 8.99 -4.97 17.74
N GLN A 270 9.43 -4.27 18.79
CA GLN A 270 10.46 -3.23 18.68
C GLN A 270 11.75 -3.82 18.11
N SER A 271 12.23 -4.94 18.65
CA SER A 271 13.46 -5.57 18.15
C SER A 271 13.31 -6.07 16.72
N ALA A 272 12.14 -6.57 16.30
CA ALA A 272 11.90 -6.96 14.92
C ALA A 272 11.96 -5.75 13.96
N VAL A 273 11.33 -4.64 14.35
CA VAL A 273 11.28 -3.42 13.54
C VAL A 273 12.62 -2.70 13.49
N VAL A 274 13.38 -2.65 14.59
CA VAL A 274 14.71 -1.99 14.66
C VAL A 274 15.77 -2.71 13.80
N LYS A 275 15.54 -3.96 13.40
CA LYS A 275 16.41 -4.65 12.42
C LYS A 275 16.35 -4.05 11.02
N ILE A 276 15.28 -3.31 10.71
CA ILE A 276 15.17 -2.57 9.45
C ILE A 276 16.11 -1.37 9.53
N PHE A 277 16.68 -0.98 8.39
CA PHE A 277 17.53 0.19 8.29
C PHE A 277 16.83 1.45 8.81
N SER A 278 17.56 2.31 9.51
CA SER A 278 17.05 3.61 10.01
C SER A 278 17.49 4.79 9.15
N GLU A 279 18.45 4.56 8.27
CA GLU A 279 19.04 5.49 7.31
C GLU A 279 19.41 4.62 6.12
N GLY A 280 19.16 5.11 4.90
CA GLY A 280 19.42 4.31 3.71
C GLY A 280 19.51 5.15 2.45
N ASP A 281 20.32 4.64 1.54
CA ASP A 281 20.49 5.13 0.18
C ASP A 281 19.67 4.19 -0.72
N ILE A 282 18.66 4.74 -1.41
CA ILE A 282 17.67 3.97 -2.16
C ILE A 282 17.79 4.30 -3.64
N TRP A 283 18.21 3.35 -4.48
CA TRP A 283 18.14 3.48 -5.94
C TRP A 283 16.74 3.14 -6.41
N LEU A 284 16.18 4.00 -7.25
CA LEU A 284 14.85 3.87 -7.82
C LEU A 284 14.96 3.26 -9.21
N ASP A 285 14.14 2.25 -9.46
CA ASP A 285 13.97 1.65 -10.78
C ASP A 285 13.10 2.52 -11.70
N THR A 286 13.24 2.38 -13.02
CA THR A 286 12.40 3.05 -14.03
C THR A 286 10.91 2.80 -13.77
N SER A 287 10.55 1.57 -13.33
CA SER A 287 9.16 1.19 -12.99
C SER A 287 8.57 2.01 -11.83
N VAL A 288 9.42 2.61 -11.00
CA VAL A 288 9.04 3.40 -9.83
C VAL A 288 9.11 4.90 -10.11
N VAL A 289 10.06 5.34 -10.95
CA VAL A 289 10.20 6.75 -11.33
C VAL A 289 9.14 7.20 -12.34
N LEU A 290 8.77 6.36 -13.30
CA LEU A 290 7.75 6.70 -14.31
C LEU A 290 6.40 7.14 -13.69
N PRO A 291 5.85 6.44 -12.67
CA PRO A 291 4.67 6.90 -11.94
C PRO A 291 4.78 8.33 -11.38
N ILE A 292 5.96 8.74 -10.90
CA ILE A 292 6.17 10.09 -10.35
C ILE A 292 5.99 11.14 -11.45
N LEU A 293 6.58 10.91 -12.63
CA LEU A 293 6.41 11.81 -13.77
C LEU A 293 4.93 11.90 -14.18
N ALA A 294 4.24 10.75 -14.19
CA ALA A 294 2.81 10.72 -14.51
C ALA A 294 1.93 11.44 -13.46
N GLU A 295 2.36 11.50 -12.20
CA GLU A 295 1.62 12.18 -11.13
C GLU A 295 1.57 13.71 -11.28
N GLU A 296 2.42 14.33 -12.13
CA GLU A 296 2.25 15.73 -12.53
C GLU A 296 0.86 16.02 -13.14
N LEU A 297 0.26 15.00 -13.76
CA LEU A 297 -1.04 15.08 -14.41
C LEU A 297 -2.21 15.01 -13.43
N LEU A 298 -1.93 14.63 -12.17
CA LEU A 298 -2.94 14.41 -11.14
C LEU A 298 -3.01 15.57 -10.16
N GLU A 299 -4.13 15.67 -9.45
CA GLU A 299 -4.30 16.63 -8.36
C GLU A 299 -3.49 16.17 -7.13
N PRO A 300 -3.01 17.08 -6.25
CA PRO A 300 -2.13 16.71 -5.13
C PRO A 300 -2.60 15.52 -4.27
N PRO A 301 -3.90 15.35 -3.92
CA PRO A 301 -4.37 14.21 -3.12
C PRO A 301 -4.20 12.83 -3.78
N GLU A 302 -4.02 12.80 -5.11
CA GLU A 302 -3.91 11.59 -5.94
C GLU A 302 -2.43 11.19 -6.20
N ARG A 303 -1.47 12.02 -5.77
CA ARG A 303 -0.03 11.84 -6.03
C ARG A 303 0.66 10.91 -5.01
N SER A 304 0.20 9.67 -4.96
CA SER A 304 0.62 8.67 -3.96
C SER A 304 2.12 8.36 -3.95
N HIS A 305 2.80 8.29 -5.10
CA HIS A 305 4.23 8.01 -5.21
C HIS A 305 5.05 9.23 -4.77
N THR A 306 4.63 10.43 -5.18
CA THR A 306 5.24 11.70 -4.76
C THR A 306 5.18 11.85 -3.24
N GLU A 307 4.04 11.54 -2.63
CA GLU A 307 3.89 11.57 -1.16
C GLU A 307 4.77 10.51 -0.46
N LEU A 308 4.88 9.30 -1.03
CA LEU A 308 5.76 8.26 -0.51
C LEU A 308 7.22 8.73 -0.48
N PHE A 309 7.73 9.30 -1.56
CA PHE A 309 9.13 9.74 -1.64
C PHE A 309 9.40 11.00 -0.84
N SER A 310 8.46 11.95 -0.81
CA SER A 310 8.54 13.10 0.08
C SER A 310 8.64 12.67 1.54
N ALA A 311 7.85 11.68 1.97
CA ALA A 311 7.93 11.12 3.31
C ALA A 311 9.25 10.36 3.56
N ALA A 312 9.77 9.64 2.56
CA ALA A 312 11.07 8.98 2.64
C ALA A 312 12.21 9.98 2.88
N ILE A 313 12.21 11.11 2.17
CA ILE A 313 13.18 12.19 2.34
C ILE A 313 13.03 12.87 3.71
N GLU A 314 11.79 13.15 4.14
CA GLU A 314 11.50 13.69 5.49
C GLU A 314 12.07 12.79 6.61
N CYS A 315 12.11 11.48 6.37
CA CYS A 315 12.73 10.50 7.28
C CYS A 315 14.26 10.47 7.27
N GLY A 316 14.91 11.20 6.36
CA GLY A 316 16.35 11.18 6.15
C GLY A 316 16.84 10.01 5.28
N LEU A 317 16.01 9.49 4.38
CA LEU A 317 16.48 8.60 3.31
C LEU A 317 16.99 9.43 2.13
N SER A 318 18.02 8.94 1.47
CA SER A 318 18.54 9.53 0.24
C SER A 318 18.06 8.70 -0.96
N LEU A 319 17.54 9.37 -1.98
CA LEU A 319 16.98 8.74 -3.17
C LEU A 319 17.90 8.95 -4.36
N TYR A 320 18.11 7.90 -5.15
CA TYR A 320 19.04 7.90 -6.26
C TYR A 320 18.44 7.24 -7.51
N VAL A 321 18.95 7.60 -8.68
CA VAL A 321 18.82 6.82 -9.92
C VAL A 321 20.20 6.46 -10.44
N SER A 322 20.30 5.38 -11.23
CA SER A 322 21.52 5.03 -11.97
C SER A 322 21.48 5.57 -13.40
N ASP A 323 22.64 5.62 -14.06
CA ASP A 323 22.73 6.06 -15.46
C ASP A 323 21.83 5.22 -16.38
N GLY A 324 21.74 3.89 -16.15
CA GLY A 324 20.84 3.03 -16.91
C GLY A 324 19.36 3.40 -16.74
N VAL A 325 18.94 3.83 -15.55
CA VAL A 325 17.55 4.28 -15.31
C VAL A 325 17.29 5.61 -16.01
N VAL A 326 18.23 6.55 -15.96
CA VAL A 326 18.13 7.82 -16.71
C VAL A 326 18.02 7.56 -18.21
N GLU A 327 18.84 6.65 -18.74
CA GLU A 327 18.79 6.25 -20.15
C GLU A 327 17.42 5.65 -20.52
N GLU A 328 16.85 4.79 -19.67
CA GLU A 328 15.53 4.20 -19.90
C GLU A 328 14.41 5.23 -19.89
N LEU A 329 14.43 6.17 -18.94
CA LEU A 329 13.44 7.24 -18.85
C LEU A 329 13.47 8.10 -20.11
N THR A 330 14.64 8.54 -20.54
CA THR A 330 14.76 9.38 -21.74
C THR A 330 14.44 8.60 -23.02
N THR A 331 14.80 7.32 -23.09
CA THR A 331 14.42 6.42 -24.19
C THR A 331 12.90 6.23 -24.24
N HIS A 332 12.25 6.12 -23.09
CA HIS A 332 10.80 6.05 -22.98
C HIS A 332 10.12 7.34 -23.47
N VAL A 333 10.62 8.51 -23.08
CA VAL A 333 10.16 9.81 -23.60
C VAL A 333 10.30 9.88 -25.12
N ARG A 334 11.45 9.49 -25.68
CA ARG A 334 11.66 9.42 -27.14
C ARG A 334 10.67 8.46 -27.80
N ARG A 335 10.42 7.30 -27.20
CA ARG A 335 9.44 6.32 -27.67
C ARG A 335 8.03 6.88 -27.67
N CYS A 336 7.64 7.65 -26.65
CA CYS A 336 6.35 8.34 -26.61
C CYS A 336 6.18 9.30 -27.79
N LYS A 337 7.18 10.16 -28.06
CA LYS A 337 7.17 11.10 -29.20
C LYS A 337 7.10 10.37 -30.55
N ALA A 338 7.90 9.31 -30.72
CA ALA A 338 7.90 8.51 -31.95
C ALA A 338 6.56 7.79 -32.17
N TYR A 339 5.97 7.25 -31.10
CA TYR A 339 4.67 6.59 -31.16
C TYR A 339 3.56 7.57 -31.54
N LEU A 340 3.50 8.76 -30.92
CA LEU A 340 2.51 9.78 -31.24
C LEU A 340 2.58 10.20 -32.73
N ARG A 341 3.79 10.41 -33.26
CA ARG A 341 3.99 10.71 -34.69
C ARG A 341 3.54 9.57 -35.61
N ALA A 342 3.77 8.32 -35.18
CA ALA A 342 3.34 7.14 -35.93
C ALA A 342 1.81 7.01 -35.94
N ILE A 343 1.11 7.40 -34.86
CA ILE A 343 -0.37 7.44 -34.84
C ILE A 343 -0.88 8.40 -35.91
N SER A 344 -0.33 9.62 -35.99
CA SER A 344 -0.73 10.62 -36.98
C SER A 344 -0.47 10.19 -38.43
N ALA A 345 0.44 9.22 -38.64
CA ALA A 345 0.76 8.66 -39.94
C ALA A 345 0.09 7.30 -40.21
N GLU A 346 -0.89 6.89 -39.39
CA GLU A 346 -1.58 5.58 -39.46
C GLU A 346 -0.63 4.37 -39.39
N GLY A 347 0.57 4.55 -38.83
CA GLY A 347 1.66 3.57 -38.81
C GLY A 347 2.01 3.05 -37.43
N ALA A 348 1.33 3.49 -36.37
CA ALA A 348 1.59 3.02 -35.01
C ALA A 348 1.22 1.54 -34.85
N GLN A 349 2.13 0.76 -34.25
CA GLN A 349 1.91 -0.65 -33.94
C GLN A 349 2.15 -0.92 -32.44
N GLY A 350 1.33 -1.81 -31.87
CA GLY A 350 1.40 -2.19 -30.46
C GLY A 350 0.65 -1.25 -29.52
N SER A 351 0.81 -1.46 -28.21
CA SER A 351 0.16 -0.63 -27.19
C SER A 351 0.88 0.71 -27.02
N PRO A 352 0.15 1.80 -26.72
CA PRO A 352 0.78 3.09 -26.46
C PRO A 352 1.73 3.04 -25.26
N PRO A 353 2.84 3.80 -25.29
CA PRO A 353 3.75 3.90 -24.16
C PRO A 353 3.08 4.50 -22.90
N PHE A 354 3.58 4.11 -21.73
CA PHE A 354 3.03 4.48 -20.41
C PHE A 354 2.72 5.97 -20.23
N LEU A 355 3.66 6.89 -20.53
CA LEU A 355 3.43 8.33 -20.26
C LEU A 355 2.36 8.91 -21.19
N LEU A 356 2.29 8.44 -22.44
CA LEU A 356 1.23 8.83 -23.36
C LEU A 356 -0.14 8.31 -22.89
N ASN A 357 -0.20 7.07 -22.41
CA ASN A 357 -1.40 6.54 -21.80
C ASN A 357 -1.83 7.36 -20.58
N ALA A 358 -0.91 7.63 -19.64
CA ALA A 358 -1.20 8.43 -18.46
C ALA A 358 -1.73 9.83 -18.82
N HIS A 359 -1.13 10.47 -19.82
CA HIS A 359 -1.57 11.77 -20.32
C HIS A 359 -3.01 11.74 -20.86
N ARG A 360 -3.33 10.77 -21.70
CA ARG A 360 -4.69 10.60 -22.24
C ARG A 360 -5.72 10.28 -21.15
N LEU A 361 -5.34 9.45 -20.19
CA LEU A 361 -6.18 9.08 -19.04
C LEU A 361 -6.46 10.27 -18.10
N ALA A 362 -5.51 11.20 -17.99
CA ALA A 362 -5.74 12.47 -17.29
C ALA A 362 -6.65 13.43 -18.08
N GLY A 363 -7.21 12.98 -19.21
CA GLY A 363 -8.09 13.75 -20.07
C GLY A 363 -7.38 14.82 -20.91
N LYS A 364 -6.05 14.80 -20.99
CA LYS A 364 -5.26 15.81 -21.72
C LYS A 364 -5.21 15.54 -23.22
N ASP A 365 -5.18 16.61 -24.01
CA ASP A 365 -5.16 16.56 -25.46
C ASP A 365 -3.77 16.18 -25.99
N ASP A 366 -3.69 15.26 -26.96
CA ASP A 366 -2.41 14.84 -27.57
C ASP A 366 -1.56 16.02 -28.11
N ALA A 367 -2.17 17.14 -28.50
CA ALA A 367 -1.47 18.35 -28.91
C ALA A 367 -0.65 19.00 -27.77
N GLU A 368 -1.06 18.82 -26.52
CA GLU A 368 -0.35 19.30 -25.33
C GLU A 368 0.78 18.34 -24.90
N PHE A 369 0.83 17.13 -25.45
CA PHE A 369 1.70 16.06 -24.96
C PHE A 369 3.19 16.37 -25.15
N GLU A 370 3.61 16.83 -26.33
CA GLU A 370 5.03 17.17 -26.56
C GLU A 370 5.47 18.31 -25.64
N SER A 371 4.63 19.33 -25.41
CA SER A 371 4.92 20.42 -24.48
C SER A 371 4.96 19.98 -23.02
N TRP A 372 4.15 19.00 -22.62
CA TRP A 372 4.25 18.43 -21.28
C TRP A 372 5.56 17.65 -21.09
N LEU A 373 6.00 16.88 -22.10
CA LEU A 373 7.27 16.17 -22.04
C LEU A 373 8.50 17.09 -21.96
N GLU A 374 8.38 18.35 -22.41
CA GLU A 374 9.45 19.36 -22.31
C GLU A 374 9.74 19.77 -20.86
N ASN A 375 8.83 19.50 -19.91
CA ASN A 375 9.11 19.66 -18.48
C ASN A 375 10.24 18.74 -18.00
N PHE A 376 10.42 17.57 -18.64
CA PHE A 376 11.37 16.55 -18.21
C PHE A 376 12.57 16.40 -19.14
N CYS A 377 12.39 16.68 -20.44
CA CYS A 377 13.40 16.42 -21.47
C CYS A 377 13.34 17.47 -22.57
N GLY A 378 14.35 18.35 -22.60
CA GLY A 378 14.59 19.34 -23.63
C GLY A 378 15.62 18.88 -24.67
N ARG A 379 16.68 19.68 -24.84
CA ARG A 379 17.70 19.45 -25.89
C ARG A 379 18.73 18.40 -25.47
N ASP A 380 19.02 18.29 -24.17
CA ASP A 380 19.95 17.32 -23.61
C ASP A 380 19.18 16.39 -22.66
N PRO A 381 18.45 15.39 -23.20
CA PRO A 381 17.42 14.70 -22.44
C PRO A 381 17.90 14.04 -21.16
N GLU A 382 19.15 13.54 -21.14
CA GLU A 382 19.70 12.85 -19.96
C GLU A 382 20.08 13.87 -18.88
N ALA A 383 20.71 14.99 -19.24
CA ALA A 383 21.00 16.06 -18.29
C ALA A 383 19.71 16.71 -17.76
N ASP A 384 18.77 17.02 -18.65
CA ASP A 384 17.48 17.64 -18.30
C ASP A 384 16.66 16.73 -17.34
N MET A 385 16.68 15.41 -17.58
CA MET A 385 16.00 14.44 -16.71
C MET A 385 16.65 14.37 -15.32
N VAL A 386 17.98 14.39 -15.24
CA VAL A 386 18.69 14.39 -13.95
C VAL A 386 18.40 15.67 -13.16
N GLU A 387 18.46 16.83 -13.82
CA GLU A 387 18.16 18.13 -13.20
C GLU A 387 16.72 18.17 -12.69
N TYR A 388 15.74 17.74 -13.50
CA TYR A 388 14.34 17.65 -13.08
C TYR A 388 14.15 16.75 -11.84
N LEU A 389 14.75 15.55 -11.84
CA LEU A 389 14.62 14.61 -10.73
C LEU A 389 15.24 15.14 -9.43
N GLU A 390 16.37 15.85 -9.52
CA GLU A 390 17.05 16.45 -8.37
C GLU A 390 16.26 17.64 -7.82
N ASP A 391 15.83 18.56 -8.69
CA ASP A 391 15.18 19.81 -8.28
C ASP A 391 13.75 19.60 -7.78
N GLU A 392 12.95 18.80 -8.48
CA GLU A 392 11.52 18.62 -8.17
C GLU A 392 11.27 17.50 -7.16
N HIS A 393 12.16 16.50 -7.09
CA HIS A 393 11.95 15.29 -6.29
C HIS A 393 13.10 14.93 -5.36
N HIS A 394 14.21 15.68 -5.36
CA HIS A 394 15.41 15.39 -4.56
C HIS A 394 15.93 13.96 -4.79
N ILE A 395 15.89 13.52 -6.05
CA ILE A 395 16.42 12.24 -6.50
C ILE A 395 17.72 12.52 -7.27
N GLU A 396 18.85 12.14 -6.69
CA GLU A 396 20.17 12.42 -7.27
C GLU A 396 20.58 11.32 -8.28
N ASN A 397 21.37 11.66 -9.31
CA ASN A 397 22.02 10.63 -10.12
C ASN A 397 23.27 10.10 -9.40
N ALA A 398 23.30 8.80 -9.12
CA ALA A 398 24.44 8.11 -8.55
C ALA A 398 24.75 6.82 -9.34
N PRO A 399 25.73 6.87 -10.27
CA PRO A 399 26.11 5.74 -11.10
C PRO A 399 26.52 4.50 -10.29
N LEU A 400 26.11 3.32 -10.78
CA LEU A 400 26.48 2.03 -10.18
C LEU A 400 27.49 1.25 -11.01
N THR A 401 27.74 1.68 -12.24
CA THR A 401 28.64 1.05 -13.20
C THR A 401 30.04 0.71 -12.63
N GLU A 402 30.64 1.58 -11.81
CA GLU A 402 31.95 1.27 -11.20
C GLU A 402 31.91 0.07 -10.24
N TYR A 403 30.81 -0.09 -9.50
CA TYR A 403 30.63 -1.23 -8.59
C TYR A 403 30.40 -2.51 -9.40
N VAL A 404 29.61 -2.43 -10.46
CA VAL A 404 29.37 -3.55 -11.39
C VAL A 404 30.68 -4.02 -12.03
N ASN A 405 31.54 -3.10 -12.46
CA ASN A 405 32.82 -3.43 -13.09
C ASN A 405 33.79 -4.17 -12.16
N ARG A 406 33.64 -3.97 -10.84
CA ARG A 406 34.42 -4.67 -9.81
C ARG A 406 33.83 -6.02 -9.40
N ALA A 407 32.58 -6.30 -9.79
CA ALA A 407 31.91 -7.55 -9.44
C ALA A 407 32.57 -8.77 -10.11
N PRO A 408 32.62 -9.93 -9.41
CA PRO A 408 33.00 -11.20 -10.02
C PRO A 408 32.21 -11.49 -11.30
N LEU A 409 32.90 -11.97 -12.34
CA LEU A 409 32.27 -12.27 -13.63
C LEU A 409 31.14 -13.30 -13.50
N GLU A 410 31.34 -14.29 -12.64
CA GLU A 410 30.36 -15.35 -12.36
C GLU A 410 29.01 -14.81 -11.87
N ILE A 411 29.03 -13.90 -10.89
CA ILE A 411 27.81 -13.28 -10.36
C ILE A 411 27.14 -12.43 -11.44
N ARG A 412 27.91 -11.62 -12.17
CA ARG A 412 27.36 -10.80 -13.28
C ARG A 412 26.70 -11.65 -14.35
N ALA A 413 27.37 -12.73 -14.77
CA ALA A 413 26.86 -13.63 -15.78
C ALA A 413 25.60 -14.36 -15.32
N ALA A 414 25.59 -14.90 -14.10
CA ALA A 414 24.43 -15.60 -13.55
C ALA A 414 23.19 -14.69 -13.43
N VAL A 415 23.40 -13.46 -12.95
CA VAL A 415 22.32 -12.46 -12.83
C VAL A 415 21.80 -12.04 -14.21
N ALA A 416 22.69 -11.79 -15.18
CA ALA A 416 22.30 -11.45 -16.55
C ALA A 416 21.50 -12.57 -17.23
N GLU A 417 21.92 -13.83 -17.05
CA GLU A 417 21.27 -15.00 -17.63
C GLU A 417 19.82 -15.15 -17.14
N VAL A 418 19.57 -14.97 -15.85
CA VAL A 418 18.21 -15.02 -15.27
C VAL A 418 17.28 -13.99 -15.92
N TRP A 419 17.77 -12.78 -16.21
CA TRP A 419 16.98 -11.76 -16.90
C TRP A 419 16.83 -12.05 -18.40
N HIS A 420 17.86 -12.60 -19.04
CA HIS A 420 17.78 -13.10 -20.42
C HIS A 420 16.66 -14.12 -20.57
N GLU A 421 16.64 -15.17 -19.74
CA GLU A 421 15.61 -16.21 -19.75
C GLU A 421 14.20 -15.63 -19.54
N ASN A 422 14.05 -14.72 -18.57
CA ASN A 422 12.77 -14.08 -18.29
C ASN A 422 12.26 -13.27 -19.49
N ARG A 423 13.16 -12.54 -20.17
CA ARG A 423 12.81 -11.76 -21.37
C ARG A 423 12.51 -12.67 -22.55
N ASP A 424 13.22 -13.78 -22.72
CA ASP A 424 12.91 -14.79 -23.75
C ASP A 424 11.52 -15.42 -23.55
N HIS A 425 11.14 -15.69 -22.30
CA HIS A 425 9.79 -16.15 -21.98
C HIS A 425 8.72 -15.10 -22.33
N LYS A 426 8.97 -13.82 -22.02
CA LYS A 426 8.06 -12.72 -22.39
C LYS A 426 7.97 -12.57 -23.92
N GLU A 427 9.08 -12.68 -24.63
CA GLU A 427 9.14 -12.58 -26.09
C GLU A 427 8.38 -13.73 -26.78
N LYS A 428 8.54 -14.97 -26.30
CA LYS A 428 7.75 -16.11 -26.79
C LYS A 428 6.24 -15.87 -26.64
N LYS A 429 5.80 -15.32 -25.50
CA LYS A 429 4.39 -14.95 -25.29
C LYS A 429 3.94 -13.84 -26.24
N ARG A 430 4.77 -12.82 -26.46
CA ARG A 430 4.46 -11.73 -27.41
C ARG A 430 4.37 -12.23 -28.85
N ALA A 431 5.25 -13.13 -29.25
CA ALA A 431 5.23 -13.76 -30.57
C ALA A 431 3.95 -14.60 -30.76
N MET A 432 3.48 -15.32 -29.73
CA MET A 432 2.19 -16.02 -29.76
C MET A 432 1.00 -15.06 -29.97
N LEU A 433 1.13 -13.81 -29.52
CA LEU A 433 0.15 -12.73 -29.72
C LEU A 433 0.35 -11.96 -31.04
N GLY A 434 1.26 -12.41 -31.92
CA GLY A 434 1.54 -11.76 -33.21
C GLY A 434 2.26 -10.41 -33.11
N LEU A 435 2.82 -10.07 -31.95
CA LEU A 435 3.56 -8.83 -31.76
C LEU A 435 5.02 -8.97 -32.24
N PRO A 436 5.60 -7.92 -32.84
CA PRO A 436 6.98 -7.98 -33.34
C PRO A 436 7.98 -8.19 -32.19
N PRO A 437 9.06 -8.95 -32.45
CA PRO A 437 10.13 -9.19 -31.49
C PRO A 437 10.86 -7.89 -31.14
N MET A 438 11.49 -7.87 -29.97
CA MET A 438 12.32 -6.73 -29.58
C MET A 438 13.66 -6.81 -30.31
N ALA A 439 14.22 -5.67 -30.71
CA ALA A 439 15.58 -5.66 -31.26
C ALA A 439 16.57 -6.24 -30.22
N PRO A 440 17.47 -7.16 -30.61
CA PRO A 440 18.41 -7.79 -29.67
C PRO A 440 19.23 -6.78 -28.88
N THR A 441 19.71 -5.72 -29.53
CA THR A 441 20.47 -4.64 -28.88
C THR A 441 19.67 -3.89 -27.81
N THR A 442 18.36 -3.73 -27.99
CA THR A 442 17.48 -3.12 -26.99
C THR A 442 17.25 -4.07 -25.81
N LYS A 443 17.08 -5.37 -26.09
CA LYS A 443 16.96 -6.39 -25.05
C LYS A 443 18.21 -6.41 -24.18
N ASP A 444 19.40 -6.45 -24.77
CA ASP A 444 20.67 -6.51 -24.06
C ASP A 444 20.90 -5.25 -23.21
N ARG A 445 20.57 -4.05 -23.72
CA ARG A 445 20.66 -2.80 -22.95
C ARG A 445 19.78 -2.84 -21.69
N LEU A 446 18.51 -3.22 -21.81
CA LEU A 446 17.61 -3.30 -20.66
C LEU A 446 18.09 -4.32 -19.61
N ILE A 447 18.66 -5.45 -20.06
CA ILE A 447 19.27 -6.43 -19.15
C ILE A 447 20.48 -5.83 -18.43
N ASN A 448 21.32 -5.07 -19.13
CA ASN A 448 22.46 -4.41 -18.51
C ASN A 448 22.06 -3.40 -17.43
N HIS A 449 20.93 -2.69 -17.60
CA HIS A 449 20.41 -1.78 -16.56
C HIS A 449 19.86 -2.54 -15.35
N ASP A 450 19.14 -3.65 -15.57
CA ASP A 450 18.68 -4.55 -14.50
C ASP A 450 19.89 -5.10 -13.70
N VAL A 451 20.94 -5.52 -14.41
CA VAL A 451 22.22 -6.00 -13.85
C VAL A 451 22.95 -4.87 -13.11
N GLU A 452 22.96 -3.66 -13.66
CA GLU A 452 23.61 -2.50 -13.03
C GLU A 452 23.06 -2.24 -11.63
N ASN A 453 21.73 -2.15 -11.52
CA ASN A 453 21.08 -1.88 -10.24
C ASN A 453 21.29 -3.03 -9.24
N TYR A 454 21.07 -4.27 -9.68
CA TYR A 454 21.15 -5.43 -8.80
C TYR A 454 22.58 -5.70 -8.31
N VAL A 455 23.52 -5.86 -9.24
CA VAL A 455 24.91 -6.20 -8.92
C VAL A 455 25.62 -5.00 -8.31
N GLY A 456 25.37 -3.79 -8.81
CA GLY A 456 25.99 -2.58 -8.30
C GLY A 456 25.71 -2.36 -6.81
N ILE A 457 24.47 -2.57 -6.37
CA ILE A 457 24.12 -2.45 -4.95
C ILE A 457 24.74 -3.57 -4.11
N ILE A 458 24.78 -4.81 -4.61
CA ILE A 458 25.44 -5.91 -3.90
C ILE A 458 26.91 -5.58 -3.63
N VAL A 459 27.65 -5.17 -4.65
CA VAL A 459 29.08 -4.82 -4.49
C VAL A 459 29.24 -3.60 -3.59
N ARG A 460 28.39 -2.59 -3.72
CA ARG A 460 28.40 -1.41 -2.84
C ARG A 460 28.21 -1.79 -1.37
N ARG A 461 27.29 -2.70 -1.07
CA ARG A 461 27.08 -3.23 0.30
C ARG A 461 28.33 -3.92 0.82
N GLU A 462 28.98 -4.75 0.00
CA GLU A 462 30.20 -5.45 0.36
C GLU A 462 31.36 -4.48 0.68
N GLU A 463 31.58 -3.49 -0.19
CA GLU A 463 32.65 -2.51 -0.04
C GLU A 463 32.47 -1.60 1.17
N ARG A 464 31.22 -1.21 1.46
CA ARG A 464 30.87 -0.44 2.66
C ARG A 464 30.86 -1.29 3.93
N GLY A 465 31.12 -2.60 3.82
CA GLY A 465 31.07 -3.51 4.95
C GLY A 465 29.68 -3.55 5.59
N GLU A 466 28.62 -3.35 4.81
CA GLU A 466 27.24 -3.42 5.29
C GLU A 466 26.93 -4.87 5.66
N ARG A 467 27.16 -5.21 6.93
CA ARG A 467 26.87 -6.53 7.49
C ARG A 467 25.92 -6.35 8.66
N ARG A 468 24.63 -6.35 8.36
CA ARG A 468 23.55 -6.38 9.35
C ARG A 468 22.55 -7.48 9.00
N SER A 469 21.52 -7.64 9.83
CA SER A 469 20.33 -8.47 9.55
C SER A 469 19.82 -8.29 8.11
N ALA A 470 18.95 -9.19 7.64
CA ALA A 470 18.46 -9.19 6.27
C ALA A 470 17.93 -7.83 5.78
N PHE A 471 17.38 -7.00 6.68
CA PHE A 471 16.87 -5.65 6.39
C PHE A 471 17.75 -4.51 6.92
N GLY A 472 18.92 -4.80 7.49
CA GLY A 472 19.77 -3.79 8.11
C GLY A 472 20.78 -3.15 7.13
N TYR A 473 20.78 -3.55 5.86
CA TYR A 473 21.57 -2.89 4.82
C TYR A 473 21.17 -1.43 4.67
N LYS A 474 22.10 -0.55 4.32
CA LYS A 474 21.82 0.86 4.05
C LYS A 474 21.54 1.09 2.56
N SER A 475 22.17 0.34 1.68
CA SER A 475 21.99 0.49 0.23
C SER A 475 20.87 -0.42 -0.27
N TRP A 476 19.85 0.08 -0.96
CA TRP A 476 18.72 -0.71 -1.49
C TRP A 476 18.31 -0.33 -2.90
N TRP A 477 17.67 -1.26 -3.60
CA TRP A 477 17.03 -1.05 -4.89
C TRP A 477 15.51 -1.12 -4.75
N LEU A 478 14.80 -0.04 -5.00
CA LEU A 478 13.35 0.01 -5.01
C LEU A 478 12.83 -0.30 -6.42
N THR A 479 12.19 -1.46 -6.58
CA THR A 479 11.72 -1.95 -7.89
C THR A 479 10.40 -2.71 -7.76
N LEU A 480 9.68 -2.77 -8.88
CA LEU A 480 8.50 -3.62 -9.07
C LEU A 480 8.83 -4.93 -9.82
N ASP A 481 10.08 -5.14 -10.25
CA ASP A 481 10.46 -6.34 -10.97
C ASP A 481 10.53 -7.56 -10.05
N ARG A 482 9.53 -8.44 -10.19
CA ARG A 482 9.44 -9.74 -9.50
C ARG A 482 10.67 -10.62 -9.69
N THR A 483 11.41 -10.45 -10.78
CA THR A 483 12.64 -11.19 -11.06
C THR A 483 13.71 -10.86 -10.03
N ALA A 484 13.86 -9.59 -9.67
CA ALA A 484 14.84 -9.11 -8.69
C ALA A 484 14.64 -9.77 -7.31
N PHE A 485 13.40 -9.89 -6.86
CA PHE A 485 13.07 -10.51 -5.57
C PHE A 485 13.34 -12.02 -5.51
N ARG A 486 13.35 -12.70 -6.66
CA ARG A 486 13.58 -14.15 -6.78
C ARG A 486 14.99 -14.48 -7.27
N MET A 487 15.83 -13.47 -7.48
CA MET A 487 17.14 -13.65 -8.09
C MET A 487 18.04 -14.56 -7.24
N ASN A 488 18.06 -14.37 -5.92
CA ASN A 488 18.89 -15.15 -5.00
C ASN A 488 18.62 -16.66 -5.07
N SER A 489 17.37 -17.09 -5.22
CA SER A 489 17.00 -18.50 -5.34
C SER A 489 17.28 -19.04 -6.74
N LYS A 490 17.17 -18.21 -7.78
CA LYS A 490 17.46 -18.61 -9.15
C LYS A 490 18.95 -18.79 -9.44
N ILE A 491 19.81 -17.95 -8.86
CA ILE A 491 21.26 -18.03 -9.07
C ILE A 491 21.96 -19.00 -8.12
N ALA A 492 21.24 -19.57 -7.14
CA ALA A 492 21.82 -20.40 -6.09
C ALA A 492 22.59 -21.61 -6.64
N ASP A 493 22.12 -22.19 -7.75
CA ASP A 493 22.76 -23.33 -8.42
C ASP A 493 23.72 -22.91 -9.55
N MET A 494 23.83 -21.60 -9.83
CA MET A 494 24.63 -21.04 -10.93
C MET A 494 25.97 -20.48 -10.48
N ILE A 495 26.17 -20.32 -9.16
CA ILE A 495 27.37 -19.73 -8.60
C ILE A 495 27.95 -20.60 -7.49
N ASP A 496 29.26 -20.52 -7.30
CA ASP A 496 29.93 -21.17 -6.17
C ASP A 496 29.68 -20.39 -4.87
N GLY A 497 29.04 -21.06 -3.90
CA GLY A 497 28.85 -20.55 -2.54
C GLY A 497 27.43 -20.05 -2.25
N LYS A 498 27.27 -19.24 -1.21
CA LYS A 498 25.95 -18.74 -0.79
C LYS A 498 25.59 -17.51 -1.63
N PRO A 499 24.41 -17.49 -2.28
CA PRO A 499 23.98 -16.31 -3.03
C PRO A 499 23.88 -15.07 -2.12
N PRO A 500 24.23 -13.89 -2.64
CA PRO A 500 24.11 -12.65 -1.89
C PRO A 500 22.65 -12.38 -1.52
N ALA A 501 22.44 -11.65 -0.42
CA ALA A 501 21.11 -11.20 -0.04
C ALA A 501 20.55 -10.25 -1.11
N SER A 502 19.27 -10.38 -1.44
CA SER A 502 18.66 -9.54 -2.47
C SER A 502 18.75 -8.05 -2.10
N PRO A 503 19.13 -7.17 -3.05
CA PRO A 503 19.10 -5.73 -2.89
C PRO A 503 17.70 -5.13 -3.07
N ALA A 504 16.73 -5.89 -3.55
CA ALA A 504 15.41 -5.40 -3.92
C ALA A 504 14.49 -5.18 -2.69
N ILE A 505 13.81 -4.03 -2.67
CA ILE A 505 12.67 -3.69 -1.81
C ILE A 505 11.49 -3.27 -2.67
N SER A 506 10.26 -3.59 -2.25
CA SER A 506 9.05 -3.14 -2.96
C SER A 506 8.54 -1.80 -2.42
N PRO A 507 7.81 -1.02 -3.24
CA PRO A 507 7.13 0.20 -2.78
C PRO A 507 6.15 -0.04 -1.62
N ASP A 508 5.43 -1.16 -1.60
CA ASP A 508 4.56 -1.52 -0.47
C ASP A 508 5.34 -1.84 0.82
N PHE A 509 6.54 -2.44 0.69
CA PHE A 509 7.43 -2.61 1.84
C PHE A 509 7.88 -1.25 2.37
N MET A 510 8.27 -0.32 1.48
CA MET A 510 8.67 1.04 1.85
C MET A 510 7.54 1.78 2.58
N LEU A 511 6.30 1.66 2.09
CA LEU A 511 5.14 2.30 2.70
C LEU A 511 4.91 1.86 4.15
N ASN A 512 4.94 0.54 4.40
CA ASN A 512 4.79 -0.01 5.76
C ASN A 512 6.00 0.31 6.65
N TYR A 513 7.20 0.34 6.06
CA TYR A 513 8.41 0.78 6.73
C TYR A 513 8.33 2.23 7.20
N LEU A 514 7.80 3.16 6.39
CA LEU A 514 7.63 4.56 6.82
C LEU A 514 6.58 4.69 7.93
N ALA A 515 5.51 3.90 7.87
CA ALA A 515 4.44 3.94 8.87
C ALA A 515 4.87 3.39 10.23
N ILE A 516 5.52 2.22 10.28
CA ILE A 516 5.75 1.46 11.53
C ILE A 516 7.23 1.31 11.85
N GLY A 517 8.10 1.46 10.85
CA GLY A 517 9.54 1.28 10.93
C GLY A 517 10.26 2.21 11.94
N PRO A 518 11.58 2.02 12.10
CA PRO A 518 12.38 2.81 13.03
C PRO A 518 12.40 4.32 12.72
N VAL A 519 12.06 4.71 11.49
CA VAL A 519 12.04 6.12 11.07
C VAL A 519 10.73 6.85 11.36
N ARG A 520 9.68 6.15 11.80
CA ARG A 520 8.34 6.76 12.00
C ARG A 520 8.35 7.98 12.92
N SER A 521 9.28 8.04 13.88
CA SER A 521 9.37 9.13 14.85
C SER A 521 9.93 10.41 14.24
N ARG A 522 10.54 10.31 13.05
CA ARG A 522 11.05 11.44 12.27
C ARG A 522 9.98 12.07 11.39
N LEU A 523 8.94 11.30 11.03
CA LEU A 523 7.78 11.84 10.32
C LEU A 523 6.95 12.71 11.25
N SER A 524 6.54 13.86 10.73
CA SER A 524 5.48 14.66 11.35
C SER A 524 4.19 13.85 11.47
N LYS A 525 3.35 14.16 12.47
CA LYS A 525 2.07 13.47 12.66
C LYS A 525 1.20 13.57 11.40
N LYS A 526 1.05 14.79 10.89
CA LYS A 526 0.32 15.10 9.65
C LYS A 526 0.81 14.27 8.45
N ARG A 527 2.13 14.18 8.22
CA ARG A 527 2.67 13.38 7.11
C ARG A 527 2.40 11.89 7.29
N GLY A 528 2.57 11.37 8.51
CA GLY A 528 2.26 9.97 8.79
C GLY A 528 0.78 9.63 8.55
N ASP A 529 -0.13 10.53 8.91
CA ASP A 529 -1.58 10.37 8.70
C ASP A 529 -1.98 10.52 7.22
N SER A 530 -1.15 11.18 6.41
CA SER A 530 -1.35 11.37 4.97
C SER A 530 -0.63 10.34 4.10
N LEU A 531 0.14 9.42 4.68
CA LEU A 531 0.78 8.34 3.93
C LEU A 531 -0.27 7.55 3.14
N PRO A 532 0.04 7.14 1.89
CA PRO A 532 -0.86 6.29 1.12
C PRO A 532 -1.27 5.02 1.89
N LEU A 533 -2.46 4.48 1.62
CA LEU A 533 -2.83 3.12 2.09
C LEU A 533 -2.31 2.06 1.12
N MET A 534 -2.39 2.39 -0.17
CA MET A 534 -1.97 1.58 -1.29
C MET A 534 -1.48 2.50 -2.40
N LEU A 535 -0.47 2.05 -3.14
CA LEU A 535 0.06 2.79 -4.28
C LEU A 535 -0.80 2.54 -5.51
N ASN A 536 -0.98 3.57 -6.33
CA ASN A 536 -1.75 3.44 -7.55
C ASN A 536 -0.98 2.66 -8.62
N MET A 537 -1.09 1.33 -8.59
CA MET A 537 -0.48 0.47 -9.59
C MET A 537 -1.25 0.47 -10.92
N SER A 538 -2.49 0.99 -10.96
CA SER A 538 -3.33 0.99 -12.15
C SER A 538 -2.83 1.94 -13.25
N VAL A 539 -1.96 2.90 -12.90
CA VAL A 539 -1.28 3.75 -13.89
C VAL A 539 -0.36 2.89 -14.77
N LEU A 540 0.21 1.82 -14.23
CA LEU A 540 1.15 0.92 -14.91
C LEU A 540 0.47 -0.17 -15.74
N ASP A 541 -0.83 -0.39 -15.55
CA ASP A 541 -1.60 -1.38 -16.31
C ASP A 541 -1.84 -0.91 -17.76
N ALA A 542 -1.86 -1.85 -18.70
CA ALA A 542 -2.18 -1.54 -20.09
C ALA A 542 -3.63 -1.03 -20.19
N VAL A 543 -3.81 0.17 -20.75
CA VAL A 543 -5.13 0.76 -20.92
C VAL A 543 -5.84 0.08 -22.10
N PRO A 544 -7.06 -0.44 -21.90
CA PRO A 544 -7.88 -0.95 -22.99
C PRO A 544 -8.08 0.11 -24.09
N PRO A 545 -7.93 -0.23 -25.38
CA PRO A 545 -8.13 0.70 -26.49
C PRO A 545 -9.48 1.42 -26.45
N ASP A 546 -10.52 0.78 -25.93
CA ASP A 546 -11.84 1.36 -25.77
C ASP A 546 -11.91 2.56 -24.82
N LEU A 547 -11.08 2.58 -23.78
CA LEU A 547 -11.01 3.71 -22.85
C LEU A 547 -10.32 4.91 -23.50
N LEU A 548 -9.31 4.65 -24.34
CA LEU A 548 -8.68 5.71 -25.13
C LEU A 548 -9.65 6.31 -26.15
N ALA A 549 -10.39 5.44 -26.85
CA ALA A 549 -11.44 5.88 -27.77
C ALA A 549 -12.54 6.67 -27.05
N LEU A 550 -12.97 6.24 -25.86
CA LEU A 550 -13.95 6.97 -25.04
C LEU A 550 -13.44 8.36 -24.63
N ALA A 551 -12.16 8.48 -24.26
CA ALA A 551 -11.54 9.76 -23.91
C ALA A 551 -11.56 10.75 -25.08
N GLU A 552 -11.25 10.26 -26.29
CA GLU A 552 -11.30 11.05 -27.53
C GLU A 552 -12.74 11.50 -27.85
N ASP A 553 -13.70 10.57 -27.81
CA ASP A 553 -15.13 10.82 -28.00
C ASP A 553 -15.68 11.89 -27.03
N LEU A 554 -15.32 11.78 -25.74
CA LEU A 554 -15.71 12.76 -24.71
C LEU A 554 -15.11 14.13 -24.98
N ARG A 555 -13.86 14.19 -25.44
CA ARG A 555 -13.20 15.47 -25.75
C ARG A 555 -13.89 16.19 -26.89
N GLU A 556 -14.25 15.48 -27.96
CA GLU A 556 -15.01 16.06 -29.07
C GLU A 556 -16.40 16.54 -28.63
N LYS A 557 -17.09 15.72 -27.84
CA LYS A 557 -18.47 16.01 -27.41
C LYS A 557 -18.56 17.04 -26.29
N LEU A 558 -17.46 17.36 -25.60
CA LEU A 558 -17.41 18.39 -24.55
C LEU A 558 -16.62 19.63 -24.98
N ALA A 559 -16.29 19.77 -26.26
CA ALA A 559 -15.42 20.83 -26.79
C ALA A 559 -15.96 22.27 -26.55
N ASP A 560 -17.25 22.42 -26.24
CA ASP A 560 -17.90 23.68 -25.89
C ASP A 560 -17.64 24.14 -24.45
N LEU A 561 -17.12 23.26 -23.59
CA LEU A 561 -16.80 23.57 -22.19
C LEU A 561 -15.34 24.05 -22.03
N SER A 562 -15.06 24.70 -20.90
CA SER A 562 -13.68 25.12 -20.58
C SER A 562 -12.73 23.90 -20.48
N PRO A 563 -11.46 24.01 -20.91
CA PRO A 563 -10.51 22.89 -20.90
C PRO A 563 -10.36 22.21 -19.53
N ARG A 564 -10.43 22.99 -18.44
CA ARG A 564 -10.39 22.45 -17.06
C ARG A 564 -11.59 21.54 -16.78
N ILE A 565 -12.80 21.94 -17.20
CA ILE A 565 -14.02 21.17 -16.99
C ILE A 565 -14.01 19.91 -17.86
N VAL A 566 -13.57 20.01 -19.12
CA VAL A 566 -13.42 18.86 -20.03
C VAL A 566 -12.49 17.81 -19.45
N ARG A 567 -11.29 18.21 -18.99
CA ARG A 567 -10.33 17.28 -18.36
C ARG A 567 -10.91 16.58 -17.14
N ARG A 568 -11.56 17.33 -16.25
CA ARG A 568 -12.20 16.78 -15.05
C ARG A 568 -13.25 15.73 -15.42
N LYS A 569 -14.14 16.05 -16.35
CA LYS A 569 -15.20 15.14 -16.81
C LYS A 569 -14.62 13.89 -17.47
N ILE A 570 -13.62 14.03 -18.34
CA ILE A 570 -12.97 12.87 -18.97
C ILE A 570 -12.36 11.96 -17.89
N ARG A 571 -11.63 12.51 -16.92
CA ARG A 571 -11.02 11.72 -15.84
C ARG A 571 -12.10 10.95 -15.05
N GLU A 572 -13.12 11.66 -14.57
CA GLU A 572 -14.25 11.05 -13.83
C GLU A 572 -14.90 9.93 -14.67
N THR A 573 -15.22 10.19 -15.94
CA THR A 573 -15.86 9.18 -16.80
C THR A 573 -14.95 8.00 -17.17
N LEU A 574 -13.63 8.21 -17.25
CA LEU A 574 -12.68 7.11 -17.47
C LEU A 574 -12.47 6.26 -16.20
N GLU A 575 -12.58 6.85 -15.02
CA GLU A 575 -12.61 6.12 -13.75
C GLU A 575 -13.88 5.26 -13.66
N ASP A 576 -15.05 5.85 -13.94
CA ASP A 576 -16.34 5.15 -14.06
C ASP A 576 -16.24 3.97 -15.06
N ALA A 577 -15.68 4.22 -16.24
CA ALA A 577 -15.49 3.19 -17.26
C ALA A 577 -14.50 2.07 -16.86
N ARG A 578 -13.51 2.37 -16.01
CA ARG A 578 -12.57 1.37 -15.47
C ARG A 578 -13.20 0.50 -14.40
N LEU A 579 -14.07 1.08 -13.57
CA LEU A 579 -14.85 0.34 -12.58
C LEU A 579 -15.70 -0.73 -13.27
N LEU A 580 -16.28 -0.40 -14.43
CA LEU A 580 -17.08 -1.33 -15.23
C LEU A 580 -16.29 -2.45 -15.90
N LEU A 581 -15.09 -2.15 -16.39
CA LEU A 581 -14.28 -3.11 -17.13
C LEU A 581 -13.63 -4.19 -16.23
N GLY A 582 -13.47 -3.90 -14.94
CA GLY A 582 -12.77 -4.82 -14.03
C GLY A 582 -11.31 -5.10 -14.46
N PRO A 583 -10.63 -6.09 -13.86
CA PRO A 583 -9.29 -6.51 -14.29
C PRO A 583 -9.29 -7.46 -15.49
N THR A 584 -10.42 -8.09 -15.83
CA THR A 584 -10.59 -8.82 -17.11
C THR A 584 -10.56 -7.87 -18.31
N GLY A 585 -11.07 -6.64 -18.18
CA GLY A 585 -10.88 -5.59 -19.17
C GLY A 585 -9.42 -5.13 -19.30
N ARG A 586 -8.63 -5.13 -18.21
CA ARG A 586 -7.19 -4.74 -18.22
C ARG A 586 -6.31 -5.68 -19.05
N GLY A 587 -6.75 -6.91 -19.31
CA GLY A 587 -6.10 -7.86 -20.22
C GLY A 587 -6.44 -7.65 -21.70
N GLY A 588 -7.40 -6.78 -22.03
CA GLY A 588 -7.89 -6.57 -23.39
C GLY A 588 -8.89 -7.64 -23.88
N GLU A 589 -9.46 -8.45 -22.99
CA GLU A 589 -10.39 -9.54 -23.34
C GLU A 589 -11.88 -9.11 -23.36
N VAL A 590 -12.24 -8.00 -22.71
CA VAL A 590 -13.62 -7.48 -22.65
C VAL A 590 -13.64 -6.00 -23.06
N ALA A 591 -14.51 -5.67 -24.02
CA ALA A 591 -14.69 -4.34 -24.59
C ALA A 591 -15.89 -3.60 -23.98
N LEU A 592 -15.84 -2.27 -23.88
CA LEU A 592 -17.02 -1.45 -23.55
C LEU A 592 -18.02 -1.50 -24.71
N THR A 593 -19.27 -1.82 -24.43
CA THR A 593 -20.32 -1.78 -25.45
C THR A 593 -20.59 -0.33 -25.90
N ASN A 594 -21.04 -0.14 -27.15
CA ASN A 594 -21.36 1.19 -27.67
C ASN A 594 -22.49 1.88 -26.88
N GLU A 595 -23.40 1.09 -26.29
CA GLU A 595 -24.49 1.57 -25.44
C GLU A 595 -23.97 2.16 -24.13
N VAL A 596 -23.05 1.45 -23.45
CA VAL A 596 -22.37 1.94 -22.24
C VAL A 596 -21.55 3.20 -22.54
N LYS A 597 -20.79 3.22 -23.65
CA LYS A 597 -20.04 4.41 -24.07
C LYS A 597 -20.96 5.62 -24.27
N ALA A 598 -22.09 5.45 -24.96
CA ALA A 598 -23.04 6.54 -25.21
C ALA A 598 -23.66 7.09 -23.91
N LYS A 599 -23.96 6.20 -22.95
CA LYS A 599 -24.53 6.55 -21.64
C LYS A 599 -23.52 7.31 -20.77
N LEU A 600 -22.29 6.82 -20.65
CA LEU A 600 -21.21 7.49 -19.92
C LEU A 600 -20.99 8.92 -20.44
N ILE A 601 -21.05 9.09 -21.77
CA ILE A 601 -20.96 10.41 -22.42
C ILE A 601 -22.15 11.31 -22.08
N ALA A 602 -23.37 10.77 -22.04
CA ALA A 602 -24.56 11.51 -21.65
C ALA A 602 -24.48 11.96 -20.18
N MET A 603 -24.08 11.06 -19.27
CA MET A 603 -23.88 11.36 -17.84
C MET A 603 -22.80 12.43 -17.65
N ALA A 604 -21.69 12.35 -18.39
CA ALA A 604 -20.63 13.35 -18.35
C ALA A 604 -21.13 14.75 -18.76
N ARG A 605 -22.12 14.86 -19.65
CA ARG A 605 -22.74 16.12 -20.04
C ARG A 605 -23.78 16.63 -19.04
N GLU A 606 -24.45 15.75 -18.32
CA GLU A 606 -25.46 16.10 -17.31
C GLU A 606 -24.86 16.55 -15.98
N ARG A 607 -23.73 15.93 -15.57
CA ARG A 607 -22.83 16.46 -14.53
C ARG A 607 -22.27 17.81 -14.95
#